data_AF-A0A6L5XKM9-F1
#
_entry.id   AF-A0A6L5XKM9-F1
#
_cell.length_a   1.000
_cell.length_b   1.000
_cell.length_c   1.000
_cell.angle_alpha   90.00
_cell.angle_beta   90.00
_cell.angle_gamma   90.00
#
_symmetry.space_group_name_H-M   'P 1'
#
loop_
_entity.id
_entity.type
_entity.pdbx_description
1 polymer ?
#
loop_
_entity_poly.entity_id
_entity_poly.type
_entity_poly.pdbx_seq_one_letter_code
_entity_poly.pdbx_strand_id
1 'polypeptide(L)'
;MLKNFMYMPAGLLCLCMLFWAGTARAASPEAPGGPAEWGNTDGRLVLKNADGVVLFSCPARDGLAFGIRYIHSVAKSPVEDWFRVSRGMIFLEKTVYQDFGAGLPHNPGPGQTMSTGDGHIVISGYHKALPSFDVRVGRIARHTLLLPREGAADGEPAQGNAREIPLATLAPPGSAVTFTLASRVRTDAAAR
;
A
#
# COMPACT_ATOMS: atom_id res chain seq x y z
N MET A 1 -64.63 8.90 42.92
CA MET A 1 -63.20 9.00 42.58
C MET A 1 -63.08 8.55 41.11
N LEU A 2 -62.54 9.28 40.14
CA LEU A 2 -61.73 10.49 40.11
C LEU A 2 -61.96 11.18 38.73
N LYS A 3 -62.62 12.34 38.78
CA LYS A 3 -62.58 13.53 37.91
C LYS A 3 -62.36 13.41 36.39
N ASN A 4 -63.45 13.67 35.65
CA ASN A 4 -63.51 14.49 34.44
C ASN A 4 -62.60 15.74 34.53
N PHE A 5 -61.99 16.18 33.43
CA PHE A 5 -62.46 17.34 32.67
C PHE A 5 -61.60 17.62 31.43
N MET A 6 -62.31 17.73 30.32
CA MET A 6 -61.91 18.26 29.02
C MET A 6 -61.84 19.80 29.10
N TYR A 7 -60.83 20.42 28.48
CA TYR A 7 -60.91 21.84 28.10
C TYR A 7 -60.04 22.16 26.88
N MET A 8 -60.69 22.67 25.84
CA MET A 8 -60.17 23.29 24.61
C MET A 8 -60.12 24.82 24.82
N PRO A 9 -59.27 25.57 24.11
CA PRO A 9 -59.78 26.33 22.94
C PRO A 9 -58.77 26.35 21.78
N ALA A 10 -59.16 26.19 20.50
CA ALA A 10 -59.84 27.16 19.63
C ALA A 10 -59.07 28.49 19.48
N GLY A 11 -58.51 28.77 18.29
CA GLY A 11 -57.85 30.05 18.03
C GLY A 11 -57.06 30.12 16.72
N LEU A 12 -57.76 30.07 15.60
CA LEU A 12 -57.29 30.40 14.26
C LEU A 12 -56.80 31.86 14.21
N LEU A 13 -55.56 32.13 13.76
CA LEU A 13 -55.22 33.43 13.18
C LEU A 13 -54.13 33.31 12.11
N CYS A 14 -54.57 33.59 10.89
CA CYS A 14 -53.82 34.07 9.74
C CYS A 14 -52.91 35.24 10.14
N LEU A 15 -51.66 35.30 9.64
CA LEU A 15 -51.21 36.34 8.70
C LEU A 15 -49.72 36.18 8.38
N CYS A 16 -49.42 36.23 7.08
CA CYS A 16 -48.10 36.31 6.49
C CYS A 16 -47.26 37.46 7.08
N MET A 17 -46.01 37.17 7.44
CA MET A 17 -44.92 38.14 7.32
C MET A 17 -43.72 37.44 6.69
N LEU A 18 -43.49 37.76 5.42
CA LEU A 18 -42.24 37.56 4.73
C LEU A 18 -41.19 38.43 5.43
N PHE A 19 -40.18 37.81 6.04
CA PHE A 19 -38.90 38.47 6.25
C PHE A 19 -37.76 37.55 5.82
N TRP A 20 -37.09 38.06 4.80
CA TRP A 20 -35.86 37.63 4.17
C TRP A 20 -34.75 37.52 5.23
N ALA A 21 -34.54 36.33 5.80
CA ALA A 21 -33.36 36.03 6.58
C ALA A 21 -32.33 35.40 5.64
N GLY A 22 -31.49 36.25 5.06
CA GLY A 22 -30.27 35.81 4.38
C GLY A 22 -29.48 34.91 5.34
N THR A 23 -29.16 33.71 4.89
CA THR A 23 -28.29 32.80 5.61
C THR A 23 -26.90 33.44 5.67
N ALA A 24 -26.60 34.15 6.76
CA ALA A 24 -25.24 34.44 7.16
C ALA A 24 -24.58 33.09 7.49
N ARG A 25 -24.03 32.45 6.47
CA ARG A 25 -23.10 31.33 6.65
C ARG A 25 -21.87 31.95 7.29
N ALA A 26 -21.72 31.75 8.59
CA ALA A 26 -20.50 32.05 9.31
C ALA A 26 -19.34 31.44 8.51
N ALA A 27 -18.54 32.29 7.87
CA ALA A 27 -17.30 31.90 7.25
C ALA A 27 -16.40 31.39 8.37
N SER A 28 -16.30 30.07 8.47
CA SER A 28 -15.22 29.45 9.24
C SER A 28 -13.90 29.93 8.63
N PRO A 29 -12.89 30.32 9.44
CA PRO A 29 -11.60 30.71 8.90
C PRO A 29 -11.05 29.55 8.07
N GLU A 30 -10.77 29.83 6.79
CA GLU A 30 -10.14 28.89 5.89
C GLU A 30 -8.82 28.43 6.50
N ALA A 31 -8.77 27.15 6.89
CA ALA A 31 -7.52 26.49 7.20
C ALA A 31 -6.65 26.52 5.93
N PRO A 32 -5.40 27.02 5.98
CA PRO A 32 -4.50 26.90 4.84
C PRO A 32 -4.08 25.43 4.75
N GLY A 33 -4.80 24.68 3.94
CA GLY A 33 -4.64 23.24 3.81
C GLY A 33 -5.65 22.68 2.83
N GLY A 34 -5.57 23.12 1.57
CA GLY A 34 -6.07 22.32 0.46
C GLY A 34 -5.48 20.90 0.55
N PRO A 35 -6.08 19.89 -0.09
CA PRO A 35 -5.50 18.55 -0.09
C PRO A 35 -4.06 18.72 -0.53
N ALA A 36 -3.11 18.31 0.33
CA ALA A 36 -1.72 18.28 -0.04
C ALA A 36 -1.70 17.62 -1.42
N GLU A 37 -1.23 18.37 -2.42
CA GLU A 37 -0.77 17.77 -3.66
C GLU A 37 0.23 16.72 -3.19
N TRP A 38 -0.23 15.47 -3.06
CA TRP A 38 0.66 14.34 -2.91
C TRP A 38 1.35 14.31 -4.25
N GLY A 39 2.46 15.04 -4.33
CA GLY A 39 3.24 15.17 -5.54
C GLY A 39 3.37 13.77 -6.09
N ASN A 40 2.73 13.54 -7.24
CA ASN A 40 2.78 12.29 -7.94
C ASN A 40 4.25 12.11 -8.31
N THR A 41 4.99 11.48 -7.41
CA THR A 41 6.39 11.22 -7.62
C THR A 41 6.33 10.09 -8.61
N ASP A 42 6.46 10.43 -9.90
CA ASP A 42 6.54 9.48 -11.01
C ASP A 42 7.87 8.69 -10.89
N GLY A 43 8.00 7.98 -9.78
CA GLY A 43 9.08 7.08 -9.47
C GLY A 43 8.93 5.82 -10.31
N ARG A 44 10.04 5.12 -10.45
CA ARG A 44 10.07 3.79 -11.05
C ARG A 44 10.68 2.83 -10.06
N LEU A 45 10.08 1.65 -9.93
CA LEU A 45 10.75 0.51 -9.34
C LEU A 45 11.73 -0.01 -10.40
N VAL A 46 13.00 -0.12 -10.02
CA VAL A 46 14.09 -0.53 -10.90
C VAL A 46 14.78 -1.72 -10.27
N LEU A 47 14.99 -2.75 -11.09
CA LEU A 47 15.78 -3.93 -10.75
C LEU A 47 17.09 -3.84 -11.53
N LYS A 48 18.21 -3.89 -10.82
CA LYS A 48 19.57 -3.79 -11.39
C LYS A 48 20.37 -5.06 -11.13
N ASN A 49 21.32 -5.37 -11.99
CA ASN A 49 22.36 -6.34 -11.68
C ASN A 49 23.48 -5.71 -10.82
N ALA A 50 24.49 -6.51 -10.47
CA ALA A 50 25.64 -6.06 -9.67
C ALA A 50 26.47 -4.95 -10.35
N ASP A 51 26.44 -4.86 -11.68
CA ASP A 51 27.14 -3.82 -12.46
C ASP A 51 26.32 -2.53 -12.57
N GLY A 52 25.11 -2.48 -11.98
CA GLY A 52 24.20 -1.34 -12.05
C GLY A 52 23.35 -1.27 -13.32
N VAL A 53 23.45 -2.27 -14.22
CA VAL A 53 22.64 -2.38 -15.43
C VAL A 53 21.19 -2.65 -15.06
N VAL A 54 20.26 -1.88 -15.63
CA VAL A 54 18.82 -2.03 -15.41
C VAL A 54 18.31 -3.26 -16.16
N LEU A 55 17.80 -4.24 -15.42
CA LEU A 55 17.22 -5.47 -15.93
C LEU A 55 15.71 -5.35 -16.15
N PHE A 56 15.03 -4.58 -15.29
CA PHE A 56 13.60 -4.37 -15.36
C PHE A 56 13.23 -3.02 -14.72
N SER A 57 12.18 -2.38 -15.24
CA SER A 57 11.57 -1.24 -14.54
C SER A 57 10.07 -1.14 -14.79
N CYS A 58 9.34 -0.69 -13.78
CA CYS A 58 7.91 -0.35 -13.90
C CYS A 58 7.61 0.96 -13.16
N PRO A 59 6.48 1.64 -13.48
CA PRO A 59 6.01 2.76 -12.68
C PRO A 59 5.85 2.35 -11.21
N ALA A 60 6.26 3.23 -10.29
CA ALA A 60 6.16 3.06 -8.85
C ALA A 60 5.58 4.34 -8.24
N ARG A 61 4.26 4.41 -8.26
CA ARG A 61 3.47 5.48 -7.64
C ARG A 61 3.50 5.30 -6.13
N ASP A 62 3.19 6.37 -5.42
CA ASP A 62 2.90 6.26 -3.99
C ASP A 62 1.75 5.28 -3.76
N GLY A 63 1.88 4.42 -2.77
CA GLY A 63 0.92 3.36 -2.49
C GLY A 63 1.09 2.08 -3.30
N LEU A 64 2.00 2.02 -4.28
CA LEU A 64 2.28 0.77 -5.02
C LEU A 64 2.63 -0.35 -4.02
N ALA A 65 1.84 -1.40 -4.01
CA ALA A 65 2.13 -2.64 -3.31
C ALA A 65 2.75 -3.66 -4.28
N PHE A 66 3.83 -4.32 -3.91
CA PHE A 66 4.44 -5.40 -4.68
C PHE A 66 4.99 -6.49 -3.75
N GLY A 67 5.22 -7.69 -4.26
CA GLY A 67 5.67 -8.81 -3.46
C GLY A 67 6.84 -9.57 -4.07
N ILE A 68 7.53 -10.36 -3.26
CA ILE A 68 8.54 -11.31 -3.70
C ILE A 68 8.20 -12.67 -3.12
N ARG A 69 7.89 -13.62 -4.00
CA ARG A 69 7.62 -15.01 -3.63
C ARG A 69 8.84 -15.88 -3.88
N TYR A 70 9.17 -16.73 -2.92
CA TYR A 70 10.25 -17.70 -3.04
C TYR A 70 9.98 -18.95 -2.20
N ILE A 71 10.64 -20.05 -2.57
CA ILE A 71 10.65 -21.28 -1.78
C ILE A 71 11.76 -21.17 -0.74
N HIS A 72 11.39 -21.22 0.54
CA HIS A 72 12.34 -21.21 1.64
C HIS A 72 13.12 -22.52 1.65
N SER A 73 14.46 -22.45 1.54
CA SER A 73 15.30 -23.62 1.26
C SER A 73 15.16 -24.78 2.26
N VAL A 74 14.94 -24.47 3.54
CA VAL A 74 14.80 -25.46 4.62
C VAL A 74 13.34 -25.88 4.79
N ALA A 75 12.44 -24.90 4.85
CA ALA A 75 11.01 -25.17 5.05
C ALA A 75 10.36 -25.81 3.81
N LYS A 76 10.97 -25.66 2.64
CA LYS A 76 10.50 -26.14 1.33
C LYS A 76 9.08 -25.68 0.98
N SER A 77 8.63 -24.60 1.63
CA SER A 77 7.33 -23.97 1.45
C SER A 77 7.49 -22.56 0.87
N PRO A 78 6.46 -22.05 0.17
CA PRO A 78 6.46 -20.68 -0.34
C PRO A 78 6.41 -19.67 0.81
N VAL A 79 7.19 -18.61 0.65
CA VAL A 79 7.20 -17.41 1.48
C VAL A 79 6.99 -16.22 0.55
N GLU A 80 6.19 -15.26 0.99
CA GLU A 80 5.94 -14.01 0.28
C GLU A 80 6.25 -12.80 1.17
N ASP A 81 7.24 -12.02 0.77
CA ASP A 81 7.52 -10.72 1.37
C ASP A 81 6.79 -9.63 0.57
N TRP A 82 5.99 -8.82 1.27
CA TRP A 82 5.18 -7.77 0.67
C TRP A 82 5.69 -6.39 1.06
N PHE A 83 5.86 -5.56 0.04
CA PHE A 83 6.41 -4.23 0.11
C PHE A 83 5.40 -3.18 -0.32
N ARG A 84 5.55 -1.96 0.19
CA ARG A 84 4.79 -0.78 -0.23
C ARG A 84 5.73 0.37 -0.55
N VAL A 85 5.47 1.08 -1.63
CA VAL A 85 6.13 2.35 -1.93
C VAL A 85 5.38 3.45 -1.20
N SER A 86 6.10 4.25 -0.40
CA SER A 86 5.56 5.45 0.22
C SER A 86 6.62 6.54 0.28
N ARG A 87 6.27 7.77 -0.10
CA ARG A 87 7.10 8.98 -0.11
C ARG A 87 8.48 8.75 -0.75
N GLY A 88 8.51 8.02 -1.88
CA GLY A 88 9.74 7.73 -2.60
C GLY A 88 10.67 6.70 -1.93
N MET A 89 10.17 5.94 -0.97
CA MET A 89 10.89 4.88 -0.27
C MET A 89 10.12 3.55 -0.31
N ILE A 90 10.84 2.43 -0.25
CA ILE A 90 10.23 1.10 -0.15
C ILE A 90 10.15 0.72 1.33
N PHE A 91 9.01 0.18 1.75
CA PHE A 91 8.80 -0.37 3.08
C PHE A 91 8.44 -1.84 2.98
N LEU A 92 9.10 -2.70 3.77
CA LEU A 92 8.60 -4.05 4.03
C LEU A 92 7.44 -3.95 5.02
N GLU A 93 6.28 -4.49 4.65
CA GLU A 93 5.03 -4.35 5.42
C GLU A 93 4.62 -5.65 6.11
N LYS A 94 4.71 -6.77 5.39
CA LYS A 94 4.34 -8.09 5.90
C LYS A 94 5.10 -9.22 5.22
N THR A 95 5.12 -10.36 5.88
CA THR A 95 5.62 -11.63 5.36
C THR A 95 4.54 -12.70 5.56
N VAL A 96 4.26 -13.48 4.52
CA VAL A 96 3.28 -14.57 4.52
C VAL A 96 4.02 -15.89 4.28
N TYR A 97 3.75 -16.91 5.10
CA TYR A 97 4.35 -18.24 5.00
C TYR A 97 3.38 -19.31 5.52
N GLN A 98 3.67 -20.59 5.32
CA GLN A 98 2.70 -21.67 5.61
C GLN A 98 2.98 -22.43 6.92
N ASP A 99 4.24 -22.51 7.35
CA ASP A 99 4.64 -23.26 8.54
C ASP A 99 5.75 -22.54 9.30
N PHE A 100 5.87 -22.79 10.60
CA PHE A 100 6.99 -22.34 11.46
C PHE A 100 8.27 -23.14 11.23
N GLY A 101 8.55 -23.53 9.98
CA GLY A 101 9.77 -24.25 9.63
C GLY A 101 11.04 -23.50 10.08
N ALA A 102 12.15 -24.21 10.24
CA ALA A 102 13.38 -23.63 10.74
C ALA A 102 13.78 -22.36 9.97
N GLY A 103 14.02 -21.26 10.69
CA GLY A 103 14.41 -19.96 10.14
C GLY A 103 13.28 -18.98 9.87
N LEU A 104 12.00 -19.39 10.01
CA LEU A 104 10.87 -18.47 9.94
C LEU A 104 10.55 -17.91 11.34
N PRO A 105 10.07 -16.65 11.43
CA PRO A 105 9.81 -16.06 12.75
C PRO A 105 8.64 -16.78 13.41
N HIS A 106 8.78 -17.15 14.68
CA HIS A 106 7.73 -17.85 15.45
C HIS A 106 7.02 -16.92 16.44
N ASN A 107 7.55 -15.71 16.65
CA ASN A 107 6.96 -14.71 17.52
C ASN A 107 7.12 -13.33 16.85
N PRO A 108 6.08 -12.48 16.82
CA PRO A 108 6.21 -11.12 16.32
C PRO A 108 7.20 -10.31 17.16
N GLY A 109 8.00 -9.46 16.51
CA GLY A 109 8.82 -8.46 17.17
C GLY A 109 8.00 -7.29 17.74
N PRO A 110 8.64 -6.31 18.39
CA PRO A 110 7.97 -5.12 18.89
C PRO A 110 7.20 -4.38 17.78
N GLY A 111 5.91 -4.12 18.01
CA GLY A 111 5.04 -3.44 17.03
C GLY A 111 4.49 -4.33 15.91
N GLN A 112 4.92 -5.59 15.85
CA GLN A 112 4.42 -6.55 14.87
C GLN A 112 3.23 -7.34 15.41
N THR A 113 2.39 -7.80 14.49
CA THR A 113 1.29 -8.71 14.78
C THR A 113 1.45 -9.98 13.97
N MET A 114 1.03 -11.10 14.56
CA MET A 114 0.99 -12.40 13.89
C MET A 114 -0.46 -12.87 13.83
N SER A 115 -0.91 -13.25 12.64
CA SER A 115 -2.20 -13.91 12.45
C SER A 115 -1.98 -15.25 11.75
N THR A 116 -2.92 -16.17 11.97
CA THR A 116 -2.90 -17.50 11.34
C THR A 116 -4.31 -17.80 10.84
N GLY A 117 -4.43 -18.24 9.59
CA GLY A 117 -5.70 -18.52 8.93
C GLY A 117 -5.50 -19.10 7.53
N ASP A 118 -6.43 -19.93 7.07
CA ASP A 118 -6.41 -20.53 5.72
C ASP A 118 -5.08 -21.23 5.34
N GLY A 119 -4.42 -21.87 6.31
CA GLY A 119 -3.13 -22.54 6.10
C GLY A 119 -1.94 -21.58 5.92
N HIS A 120 -2.11 -20.30 6.26
CA HIS A 120 -1.06 -19.30 6.21
C HIS A 120 -0.86 -18.64 7.58
N ILE A 121 0.39 -18.25 7.82
CA ILE A 121 0.84 -17.43 8.92
C ILE A 121 1.29 -16.10 8.31
N VAL A 122 0.79 -15.00 8.86
CA VAL A 122 1.12 -13.66 8.40
C VAL A 122 1.72 -12.89 9.55
N ILE A 123 2.95 -12.37 9.37
CA ILE A 123 3.51 -11.35 10.25
C ILE A 123 3.38 -10.01 9.56
N SER A 124 2.77 -9.04 10.22
CA SER A 124 2.56 -7.68 9.73
C SER A 124 3.12 -6.65 10.72
N GLY A 125 3.21 -5.39 10.29
CA GLY A 125 3.68 -4.30 11.15
C GLY A 125 5.20 -4.15 11.15
N TYR A 126 5.88 -4.65 10.11
CA TYR A 126 7.31 -4.41 9.94
C TYR A 126 7.60 -2.92 9.73
N HIS A 127 6.87 -2.29 8.80
CA HIS A 127 7.06 -0.92 8.32
C HIS A 127 8.55 -0.52 8.22
N LYS A 128 9.36 -1.43 7.66
CA LYS A 128 10.82 -1.29 7.64
C LYS A 128 11.25 -0.60 6.36
N ALA A 129 11.81 0.60 6.50
CA ALA A 129 12.41 1.35 5.40
C ALA A 129 13.57 0.59 4.74
N LEU A 130 13.50 0.43 3.43
CA LEU A 130 14.50 -0.21 2.57
C LEU A 130 14.77 0.70 1.36
N PRO A 131 15.74 1.62 1.45
CA PRO A 131 16.09 2.48 0.30
C PRO A 131 16.48 1.66 -0.94
N SER A 132 17.17 0.53 -0.70
CA SER A 132 17.41 -0.53 -1.67
C SER A 132 17.59 -1.86 -0.93
N PHE A 133 17.40 -2.97 -1.63
CA PHE A 133 17.69 -4.30 -1.09
C PHE A 133 18.02 -5.28 -2.21
N ASP A 134 18.80 -6.31 -1.87
CA ASP A 134 19.26 -7.32 -2.82
C ASP A 134 18.48 -8.61 -2.67
N VAL A 135 18.15 -9.22 -3.80
CA VAL A 135 17.63 -10.59 -3.88
C VAL A 135 18.57 -11.41 -4.74
N ARG A 136 19.13 -12.46 -4.13
CA ARG A 136 19.97 -13.42 -4.85
C ARG A 136 19.08 -14.43 -5.57
N VAL A 137 19.19 -14.51 -6.89
CA VAL A 137 18.40 -15.44 -7.70
C VAL A 137 18.78 -16.89 -7.37
N GLY A 138 18.00 -17.52 -6.50
CA GLY A 138 18.23 -18.91 -6.11
C GLY A 138 17.87 -19.91 -7.23
N ARG A 139 18.67 -20.97 -7.37
CA ARG A 139 18.43 -22.07 -8.32
C ARG A 139 17.17 -22.89 -7.98
N ILE A 140 16.89 -23.04 -6.68
CA ILE A 140 15.74 -23.82 -6.16
C ILE A 140 14.65 -22.88 -5.63
N ALA A 141 15.04 -21.73 -5.10
CA ALA A 141 14.12 -20.80 -4.43
C ALA A 141 13.09 -20.14 -5.37
N ARG A 142 13.27 -20.19 -6.70
CA ARG A 142 12.28 -19.71 -7.69
C ARG A 142 11.72 -18.32 -7.39
N HIS A 143 12.61 -17.38 -7.04
CA HIS A 143 12.22 -16.01 -6.71
C HIS A 143 11.38 -15.39 -7.83
N THR A 144 10.21 -14.88 -7.48
CA THR A 144 9.24 -14.30 -8.40
C THR A 144 8.79 -12.95 -7.86
N LEU A 145 8.95 -11.90 -8.67
CA LEU A 145 8.38 -10.59 -8.40
C LEU A 145 6.88 -10.62 -8.71
N LEU A 146 6.06 -10.20 -7.74
CA LEU A 146 4.62 -10.06 -7.83
C LEU A 146 4.29 -8.57 -7.95
N LEU A 147 3.67 -8.17 -9.06
CA LEU A 147 3.18 -6.81 -9.28
C LEU A 147 1.66 -6.81 -9.38
N PRO A 148 0.96 -5.71 -9.02
CA PRO A 148 -0.45 -5.59 -9.31
C PRO A 148 -0.66 -5.63 -10.83
N ARG A 149 -1.78 -6.22 -11.26
CA ARG A 149 -2.17 -6.14 -12.66
C ARG A 149 -2.56 -4.70 -13.00
N GLU A 150 -2.30 -4.29 -14.24
CA GLU A 150 -2.76 -3.00 -14.76
C GLU A 150 -4.28 -2.85 -14.50
N GLY A 151 -4.67 -1.74 -13.85
CA GLY A 151 -6.05 -1.44 -13.49
C GLY A 151 -6.53 -1.97 -12.12
N ALA A 152 -5.67 -2.62 -11.32
CA ALA A 152 -5.99 -2.88 -9.92
C ALA A 152 -6.07 -1.56 -9.13
N ALA A 153 -7.13 -1.38 -8.33
CA ALA A 153 -7.31 -0.19 -7.51
C ALA A 153 -6.15 -0.03 -6.51
N ASP A 154 -5.68 1.20 -6.33
CA ASP A 154 -4.60 1.52 -5.42
C ASP A 154 -4.94 1.05 -3.99
N GLY A 155 -4.12 0.17 -3.42
CA GLY A 155 -4.23 -0.27 -2.03
C GLY A 155 -4.72 -1.70 -1.81
N GLU A 156 -5.25 -2.38 -2.82
CA GLU A 156 -5.60 -3.80 -2.69
C GLU A 156 -4.33 -4.69 -2.77
N PRO A 157 -4.15 -5.65 -1.85
CA PRO A 157 -3.04 -6.59 -1.94
C PRO A 157 -3.18 -7.39 -3.23
N ALA A 158 -2.09 -7.57 -3.98
CA ALA A 158 -2.10 -8.32 -5.24
C ALA A 158 -2.30 -9.85 -5.04
N GLN A 159 -2.85 -10.26 -3.90
CA GLN A 159 -3.08 -11.64 -3.51
C GLN A 159 -4.20 -12.23 -4.39
N GLY A 160 -3.82 -12.93 -5.46
CA GLY A 160 -4.73 -13.67 -6.35
C GLY A 160 -4.89 -13.10 -7.76
N ASN A 161 -4.34 -11.91 -8.07
CA ASN A 161 -4.38 -11.33 -9.43
C ASN A 161 -3.06 -10.66 -9.87
N ALA A 162 -1.94 -10.97 -9.23
CA ALA A 162 -0.65 -10.35 -9.54
C ALA A 162 -0.10 -10.76 -10.92
N ARG A 163 0.55 -9.82 -11.60
CA ARG A 163 1.51 -10.11 -12.68
C ARG A 163 2.77 -10.69 -12.06
N GLU A 164 3.12 -11.90 -12.46
CA GLU A 164 4.29 -12.61 -11.95
C GLU A 164 5.48 -12.48 -12.92
N ILE A 165 6.66 -12.16 -12.37
CA ILE A 165 7.92 -12.09 -13.12
C ILE A 165 8.96 -12.94 -12.40
N PRO A 166 9.27 -14.15 -12.89
CA PRO A 166 10.33 -14.96 -12.31
C PRO A 166 11.67 -14.23 -12.48
N LEU A 167 12.43 -14.01 -11.40
CA LEU A 167 13.69 -13.27 -11.47
C LEU A 167 14.74 -14.00 -12.32
N ALA A 168 14.60 -15.31 -12.47
CA ALA A 168 15.44 -16.14 -13.34
C ALA A 168 15.34 -15.77 -14.84
N THR A 169 14.28 -15.06 -15.27
CA THR A 169 14.17 -14.53 -16.64
C THR A 169 14.91 -13.20 -16.82
N LEU A 170 15.25 -12.52 -15.71
CA LEU A 170 15.95 -11.24 -15.70
C LEU A 170 17.45 -11.39 -15.44
N ALA A 171 17.83 -12.33 -14.56
CA ALA A 171 19.21 -12.59 -14.20
C ALA A 171 19.44 -14.09 -13.95
N PRO A 172 20.63 -14.63 -14.26
CA PRO A 172 20.90 -16.04 -14.09
C PRO A 172 20.94 -16.45 -12.60
N PRO A 173 20.66 -17.74 -12.27
CA PRO A 173 20.78 -18.23 -10.91
C PRO A 173 22.17 -18.01 -10.32
N GLY A 174 22.23 -17.46 -9.11
CA GLY A 174 23.46 -17.09 -8.42
C GLY A 174 23.82 -15.61 -8.56
N SER A 175 23.16 -14.85 -9.43
CA SER A 175 23.33 -13.39 -9.49
C SER A 175 22.50 -12.67 -8.43
N ALA A 176 22.93 -11.49 -8.04
CA ALA A 176 22.15 -10.55 -7.23
C ALA A 176 21.34 -9.62 -8.14
N VAL A 177 20.09 -9.35 -7.72
CA VAL A 177 19.22 -8.34 -8.31
C VAL A 177 18.89 -7.33 -7.23
N THR A 178 19.27 -6.08 -7.44
CA THR A 178 19.05 -4.97 -6.52
C THR A 178 17.76 -4.25 -6.87
N PHE A 179 16.85 -4.15 -5.91
CA PHE A 179 15.62 -3.37 -6.00
C PHE A 179 15.86 -1.97 -5.47
N THR A 180 15.47 -0.95 -6.24
CA THR A 180 15.58 0.45 -5.85
C THR A 180 14.48 1.28 -6.49
N LEU A 181 14.17 2.43 -5.91
CA LEU A 181 13.37 3.46 -6.58
C LEU A 181 14.28 4.42 -7.34
N ALA A 182 13.82 4.86 -8.52
CA ALA A 182 14.43 5.93 -9.29
C ALA A 182 13.39 7.02 -9.52
N SER A 183 13.72 8.27 -9.18
CA SER A 183 12.88 9.42 -9.51
C SER A 183 13.01 9.74 -10.99
N ARG A 184 11.91 10.07 -11.67
CA ARG A 184 12.01 10.88 -12.90
C ARG A 184 12.50 12.26 -12.49
N VAL A 185 13.72 12.61 -12.88
CA VAL A 185 14.09 14.02 -12.97
C VAL A 185 13.15 14.61 -14.01
N ARG A 186 12.24 15.49 -13.57
CA ARG A 186 11.50 16.34 -14.49
C ARG A 186 12.55 17.22 -15.16
N THR A 187 12.97 16.86 -16.37
CA THR A 187 13.60 17.83 -17.25
C THR A 187 12.55 18.89 -17.48
N ASP A 188 12.68 20.02 -16.78
CA ASP A 188 11.91 21.21 -17.06
C ASP A 188 12.24 21.60 -18.50
N ALA A 189 11.34 21.22 -19.41
CA ALA A 189 11.40 21.64 -20.80
C ALA A 189 11.24 23.16 -20.79
N ALA A 190 12.31 23.83 -21.20
CA ALA A 190 12.39 25.26 -21.35
C ALA A 190 11.16 25.83 -22.05
N ALA A 191 10.41 26.68 -21.35
CA ALA A 191 9.64 27.74 -21.98
C ALA A 191 10.55 28.98 -21.95
N ARG A 192 11.21 29.22 -23.09
CA ARG A 192 11.77 30.52 -23.45
C ARG A 192 10.64 31.44 -23.88
#